data_AF-A0A286GWK4-F1
#
_entry.id   AF-A0A286GWK4-F1
#
_cell.length_a   1.000
_cell.length_b   1.000
_cell.length_c   1.000
_cell.angle_alpha   90.00
_cell.angle_beta   90.00
_cell.angle_gamma   90.00
#
_symmetry.space_group_name_H-M   'P 1'
#
loop_
_entity.id
_entity.type
_entity.pdbx_description
1 polymer ?
#
loop_
_entity_poly.entity_id
_entity_poly.type
_entity_poly.pdbx_seq_one_letter_code
_entity_poly.pdbx_strand_id
1 'polypeptide(L)'
;MWFIPRPSRRVPGPPVDIVVLTTAALPWRTGPSIFSLWHAGGLAALGHRVAYGVPWLDAASQKRLWGEVLFADEDAQADWLRAEAQRLGVPPLPEVFFFDGVFSRSMFSIFITEDAFAAAPPARAILVQEPEHFGWLPVTSPRRRVAADKVVGIVMTNYGYYIRRPGRPDRAVFAAGVERTHKQLMRRFTDVVVPLSPALDLRGLEDMTEWRQVTGVLRAFAEVPPVAEGDDGVYFLGRLTWDKGLRDVIDAAARLDVPVDVYGEGPDQAAIRAAAAEAGAPLRFLGGTASPWEVMRPYRVFFNPSLSEVLCSTTAEALVAGRHVVLPRCPANEPFYDLPNVHLYDTPAEMDAALRHARTAAVEPPTVARARFDWEAVCRSVADLLLS
;
A
#
# COMPACT_ATOMS: atom_id res chain seq x y z
N MET A 1 4.49 -24.50 21.33
CA MET A 1 5.95 -24.42 21.08
C MET A 1 6.42 -23.16 21.76
N TRP A 2 7.17 -23.26 22.86
CA TRP A 2 7.66 -22.11 23.59
C TRP A 2 8.71 -21.41 22.71
N PHE A 3 8.44 -20.17 22.32
CA PHE A 3 9.38 -19.33 21.58
C PHE A 3 10.52 -18.96 22.53
N ILE A 4 11.70 -19.53 22.31
CA ILE A 4 12.94 -19.09 22.95
C ILE A 4 13.49 -18.01 22.02
N PRO A 5 13.57 -16.73 22.45
CA PRO A 5 14.17 -15.66 21.65
C PRO A 5 15.60 -16.06 21.30
N ARG A 6 15.96 -16.00 20.01
CA ARG A 6 17.38 -16.07 19.64
C ARG A 6 18.05 -14.78 20.13
N PRO A 7 19.23 -14.84 20.74
CA PRO A 7 20.00 -13.63 21.02
C PRO A 7 20.29 -12.91 19.70
N SER A 8 20.10 -11.59 19.69
CA SER A 8 20.42 -10.69 18.56
C SER A 8 21.79 -11.05 17.99
N ARG A 9 21.80 -11.51 16.73
CA ARG A 9 23.01 -12.04 16.08
C ARG A 9 23.98 -10.96 15.61
N ARG A 10 23.58 -9.69 15.58
CA ARG A 10 24.39 -8.60 15.03
C ARG A 10 24.87 -7.66 16.12
N VAL A 11 26.15 -7.28 16.04
CA VAL A 11 26.64 -6.06 16.67
C VAL A 11 26.04 -4.91 15.85
N PRO A 12 25.32 -3.96 16.47
CA PRO A 12 24.74 -2.84 15.74
C PRO A 12 25.82 -2.09 14.95
N GLY A 13 25.52 -1.78 13.68
CA GLY A 13 26.40 -1.00 12.81
C GLY A 13 26.66 0.42 13.31
N PRO A 14 27.45 1.24 12.58
CA PRO A 14 27.71 2.62 12.96
C PRO A 14 26.39 3.44 13.05
N PRO A 15 26.33 4.51 13.86
CA PRO A 15 25.13 5.33 13.97
C PRO A 15 24.69 5.92 12.62
N VAL A 16 23.39 5.87 12.34
CA VAL A 16 22.75 6.40 11.12
C VAL A 16 21.83 7.56 11.44
N ASP A 17 21.39 8.29 10.41
CA ASP A 17 20.44 9.38 10.58
C ASP A 17 19.00 8.82 10.69
N ILE A 18 18.65 7.86 9.83
CA ILE A 18 17.30 7.30 9.76
C ILE A 18 17.35 5.76 9.67
N VAL A 19 16.52 5.08 10.46
CA VAL A 19 16.18 3.67 10.25
C VAL A 19 14.80 3.57 9.62
N VAL A 20 14.65 2.78 8.57
CA VAL A 20 13.33 2.41 8.00
C VAL A 20 13.04 0.97 8.38
N LEU A 21 11.94 0.73 9.11
CA LEU A 21 11.46 -0.60 9.49
C LEU A 21 10.17 -0.94 8.75
N THR A 22 10.02 -2.20 8.36
CA THR A 22 8.81 -2.69 7.69
C THR A 22 8.34 -4.03 8.24
N THR A 23 7.02 -4.26 8.21
CA THR A 23 6.40 -5.53 8.60
C THR A 23 6.43 -6.59 7.51
N ALA A 24 6.69 -6.18 6.27
CA ALA A 24 6.78 -7.06 5.11
C ALA A 24 7.82 -6.54 4.12
N ALA A 25 8.44 -7.46 3.38
CA ALA A 25 9.37 -7.16 2.30
C ALA A 25 8.96 -7.93 1.03
N LEU A 26 9.47 -7.45 -0.12
CA LEU A 26 9.40 -8.22 -1.36
C LEU A 26 10.08 -9.59 -1.14
N PRO A 27 9.61 -10.66 -1.80
CA PRO A 27 8.68 -10.71 -2.94
C PRO A 27 7.19 -10.50 -2.65
N TRP A 28 6.79 -10.43 -1.38
CA TRP A 28 5.37 -10.25 -1.05
C TRP A 28 4.94 -8.80 -1.28
N ARG A 29 4.30 -8.53 -2.43
CA ARG A 29 3.87 -7.20 -2.87
C ARG A 29 2.69 -6.68 -2.07
N THR A 30 3.00 -5.99 -0.98
CA THR A 30 2.06 -5.25 -0.12
C THR A 30 2.51 -3.79 0.04
N GLY A 31 1.61 -2.93 0.54
CA GLY A 31 1.95 -1.54 0.88
C GLY A 31 3.25 -1.42 1.70
N PRO A 32 3.40 -2.12 2.84
CA PRO A 32 4.61 -2.04 3.65
C PRO A 32 5.88 -2.41 2.86
N SER A 33 5.82 -3.46 2.04
CA SER A 33 6.97 -3.91 1.24
C SER A 33 7.42 -2.90 0.19
N ILE A 34 6.48 -2.25 -0.52
CA ILE A 34 6.79 -1.32 -1.60
C ILE A 34 7.17 0.05 -1.03
N PHE A 35 6.39 0.55 -0.06
CA PHE A 35 6.63 1.88 0.48
C PHE A 35 7.91 1.94 1.29
N SER A 36 8.23 0.92 2.09
CA SER A 36 9.49 0.92 2.84
C SER A 36 10.72 0.83 1.93
N LEU A 37 10.63 0.07 0.83
CA LEU A 37 11.70 -0.02 -0.17
C LEU A 37 12.00 1.36 -0.77
N TRP A 38 10.95 2.10 -1.16
CA TRP A 38 11.07 3.45 -1.70
C TRP A 38 11.53 4.47 -0.65
N HIS A 39 11.01 4.41 0.57
CA HIS A 39 11.49 5.29 1.65
C HIS A 39 12.96 5.04 1.96
N ALA A 40 13.40 3.78 2.05
CA ALA A 40 14.80 3.45 2.34
C ALA A 40 15.74 3.95 1.25
N GLY A 41 15.48 3.61 -0.02
CA GLY A 41 16.30 4.06 -1.14
C GLY A 41 16.22 5.57 -1.37
N GLY A 42 15.03 6.15 -1.32
CA GLY A 42 14.79 7.57 -1.55
C GLY A 42 15.40 8.46 -0.46
N LEU A 43 15.28 8.12 0.82
CA LEU A 43 15.94 8.86 1.90
C LEU A 43 17.47 8.78 1.79
N ALA A 44 18.01 7.62 1.40
CA ALA A 44 19.46 7.48 1.13
C ALA A 44 19.90 8.36 -0.06
N ALA A 45 19.09 8.43 -1.12
CA ALA A 45 19.35 9.27 -2.29
C ALA A 45 19.31 10.78 -1.98
N LEU A 46 18.57 11.19 -0.94
CA LEU A 46 18.61 12.56 -0.42
C LEU A 46 19.88 12.88 0.39
N GLY A 47 20.78 11.91 0.58
CA GLY A 47 22.07 12.09 1.24
C GLY A 47 22.07 11.73 2.73
N HIS A 48 20.97 11.18 3.27
CA HIS A 48 20.94 10.69 4.65
C HIS A 48 21.65 9.35 4.78
N ARG A 49 22.30 9.11 5.92
CA ARG A 49 22.76 7.77 6.30
C ARG A 49 21.55 6.99 6.75
N VAL A 50 21.17 5.97 5.99
CA VAL A 50 19.97 5.17 6.24
C VAL A 50 20.35 3.72 6.51
N ALA A 51 19.56 3.03 7.34
CA ALA A 51 19.54 1.57 7.41
C ALA A 51 18.12 1.04 7.20
N TYR A 52 17.97 -0.03 6.43
CA TYR A 52 16.69 -0.62 6.07
C TYR A 52 16.50 -1.98 6.76
N GLY A 53 15.57 -2.05 7.71
CA GLY A 53 15.24 -3.25 8.46
C GLY A 53 14.06 -3.99 7.86
N VAL A 54 14.25 -5.26 7.50
CA VAL A 54 13.22 -6.14 6.94
C VAL A 54 13.09 -7.44 7.75
N PRO A 55 11.89 -8.06 7.80
CA PRO A 55 11.71 -9.31 8.53
C PRO A 55 12.38 -10.48 7.79
N TRP A 56 13.26 -11.21 8.47
CA TRP A 56 13.76 -12.50 8.01
C TRP A 56 12.76 -13.60 8.35
N LEU A 57 12.41 -14.40 7.34
CA LEU A 57 11.45 -15.49 7.46
C LEU A 57 12.15 -16.84 7.40
N ASP A 58 11.77 -17.77 8.27
CA ASP A 58 12.23 -19.16 8.19
C ASP A 58 11.81 -19.83 6.88
N ALA A 59 12.54 -20.87 6.46
CA ALA A 59 12.30 -21.55 5.17
C ALA A 59 10.84 -22.02 4.99
N ALA A 60 10.18 -22.43 6.08
CA ALA A 60 8.77 -22.81 6.05
C ALA A 60 7.85 -21.62 5.78
N SER A 61 8.12 -20.46 6.38
CA SER A 61 7.40 -19.21 6.14
C SER A 61 7.63 -18.70 4.72
N GLN A 62 8.88 -18.71 4.24
CA GLN A 62 9.21 -18.31 2.87
C GLN A 62 8.42 -19.15 1.85
N LYS A 63 8.47 -20.50 1.97
CA LYS A 63 7.73 -21.39 1.08
C LYS A 63 6.22 -21.19 1.14
N ARG A 64 5.66 -20.92 2.32
CA ARG A 64 4.22 -20.69 2.51
C ARG A 64 3.76 -19.35 1.93
N LEU A 65 4.62 -18.33 1.97
CA LEU A 65 4.27 -16.97 1.58
C LEU A 65 4.67 -16.64 0.13
N TRP A 66 5.92 -16.90 -0.24
CA TRP A 66 6.51 -16.50 -1.54
C TRP A 66 6.50 -17.64 -2.56
N GLY A 67 6.27 -18.88 -2.14
CA GLY A 67 6.22 -20.03 -3.03
C GLY A 67 7.60 -20.40 -3.57
N GLU A 68 7.92 -19.91 -4.76
CA GLU A 68 9.11 -20.30 -5.52
C GLU A 68 10.34 -19.43 -5.22
N VAL A 69 10.13 -18.16 -4.84
CA VAL A 69 11.24 -17.26 -4.50
C VAL A 69 11.64 -17.50 -3.05
N LEU A 70 12.82 -18.11 -2.85
CA LEU A 70 13.35 -18.52 -1.55
C LEU A 70 14.79 -18.03 -1.40
N PHE A 71 15.19 -17.68 -0.18
CA PHE A 71 16.52 -17.22 0.19
C PHE A 71 17.13 -18.15 1.21
N ALA A 72 18.38 -18.57 0.96
CA ALA A 72 19.13 -19.45 1.86
C ALA A 72 19.60 -18.71 3.12
N ASP A 73 19.91 -17.43 2.97
CA ASP A 73 20.41 -16.54 4.01
C ASP A 73 20.00 -15.08 3.75
N GLU A 74 20.28 -14.22 4.73
CA GLU A 74 19.95 -12.79 4.73
C GLU A 74 20.65 -12.05 3.59
N ASP A 75 21.89 -12.40 3.25
CA ASP A 75 22.67 -11.74 2.20
C ASP A 75 22.05 -12.00 0.82
N ALA A 76 21.63 -13.25 0.55
CA ALA A 76 20.91 -13.60 -0.67
C ALA A 76 19.59 -12.82 -0.81
N GLN A 77 18.85 -12.61 0.28
CA GLN A 77 17.64 -11.78 0.25
C GLN A 77 17.97 -10.30 0.02
N ALA A 78 19.01 -9.77 0.66
CA ALA A 78 19.42 -8.39 0.49
C ALA A 78 19.84 -8.10 -0.96
N ASP A 79 20.61 -8.98 -1.58
CA ASP A 79 21.04 -8.84 -2.97
C ASP A 79 19.86 -8.94 -3.95
N TRP A 80 18.92 -9.85 -3.68
CA TRP A 80 17.69 -9.92 -4.46
C TRP A 80 16.84 -8.64 -4.33
N LEU A 81 16.71 -8.09 -3.12
CA LEU A 81 16.01 -6.83 -2.88
C LEU A 81 16.66 -5.66 -3.64
N ARG A 82 17.99 -5.60 -3.69
CA ARG A 82 18.71 -4.58 -4.48
C ARG A 82 18.44 -4.71 -5.97
N ALA A 83 18.47 -5.93 -6.51
CA ALA A 83 18.17 -6.19 -7.92
C ALA A 83 16.71 -5.81 -8.26
N GLU A 84 15.77 -6.17 -7.39
CA GLU A 84 14.36 -5.85 -7.58
C GLU A 84 14.08 -4.35 -7.42
N ALA A 85 14.73 -3.68 -6.47
CA ALA A 85 14.70 -2.22 -6.33
C ALA A 85 15.16 -1.52 -7.61
N GLN A 86 16.30 -1.96 -8.18
CA GLN A 86 16.80 -1.46 -9.46
C GLN A 86 15.79 -1.68 -10.59
N ARG A 87 15.17 -2.87 -10.67
CA ARG A 87 14.14 -3.18 -11.69
C ARG A 87 12.91 -2.28 -11.57
N LEU A 88 12.54 -1.89 -10.36
CA LEU A 88 11.41 -0.99 -10.08
C LEU A 88 11.79 0.50 -10.22
N GLY A 89 13.05 0.83 -10.49
CA GLY A 89 13.55 2.20 -10.58
C GLY A 89 13.69 2.89 -9.22
N VAL A 90 13.70 2.13 -8.12
CA VAL A 90 13.99 2.64 -6.79
C VAL A 90 15.46 3.07 -6.74
N PRO A 91 15.80 4.20 -6.09
CA PRO A 91 17.20 4.56 -5.87
C PRO A 91 17.97 3.45 -5.12
N PRO A 92 19.31 3.41 -5.24
CA PRO A 92 20.12 2.38 -4.60
C PRO A 92 19.77 2.19 -3.12
N LEU A 93 19.50 0.94 -2.73
CA LEU A 93 19.15 0.65 -1.34
C LEU A 93 20.36 0.87 -0.42
N PRO A 94 20.14 1.39 0.80
CA PRO A 94 21.17 1.50 1.81
C PRO A 94 21.54 0.12 2.40
N GLU A 95 22.27 0.12 3.52
CA GLU A 95 22.52 -1.10 4.29
C GLU A 95 21.18 -1.76 4.69
N VAL A 96 21.04 -3.05 4.39
CA VAL A 96 19.88 -3.86 4.75
C VAL A 96 20.26 -4.71 5.96
N PHE A 97 19.44 -4.65 7.00
CA PHE A 97 19.54 -5.55 8.15
C PHE A 97 18.22 -6.28 8.36
N PHE A 98 18.29 -7.34 9.16
CA PHE A 98 17.17 -8.25 9.35
C PHE A 98 16.82 -8.40 10.82
N PHE A 99 15.55 -8.71 11.06
CA PHE A 99 15.03 -9.12 12.36
C PHE A 99 14.05 -10.29 12.18
N ASP A 100 13.92 -11.16 13.17
CA ASP A 100 13.14 -12.39 13.01
C ASP A 100 11.62 -12.13 12.89
N GLY A 101 10.99 -12.78 11.90
CA GLY A 101 9.54 -12.84 11.75
C GLY A 101 9.04 -14.22 11.29
N VAL A 102 7.74 -14.48 11.49
CA VAL A 102 7.09 -15.73 11.08
C VAL A 102 5.78 -15.46 10.35
N PHE A 103 5.61 -16.09 9.17
CA PHE A 103 4.36 -15.99 8.44
C PHE A 103 3.28 -16.92 9.03
N SER A 104 2.09 -16.38 9.23
CA SER A 104 0.89 -17.10 9.62
C SER A 104 -0.12 -17.15 8.48
N ARG A 105 -0.42 -18.36 7.99
CA ARG A 105 -1.42 -18.56 6.92
C ARG A 105 -2.84 -18.22 7.36
N SER A 106 -3.19 -18.47 8.62
CA SER A 106 -4.56 -18.24 9.13
C SER A 106 -4.88 -16.75 9.26
N MET A 107 -3.90 -15.96 9.68
CA MET A 107 -4.01 -14.50 9.80
C MET A 107 -3.54 -13.77 8.54
N PHE A 108 -2.97 -14.51 7.58
CA PHE A 108 -2.36 -14.00 6.35
C PHE A 108 -1.43 -12.80 6.61
N SER A 109 -0.59 -12.91 7.64
CA SER A 109 0.26 -11.83 8.17
C SER A 109 1.60 -12.36 8.68
N ILE A 110 2.62 -11.50 8.76
CA ILE A 110 3.94 -11.81 9.32
C ILE A 110 4.02 -11.29 10.76
N PHE A 111 4.13 -12.18 11.75
CA PHE A 111 4.34 -11.77 13.13
C PHE A 111 5.82 -11.48 13.36
N ILE A 112 6.12 -10.28 13.89
CA ILE A 112 7.48 -9.92 14.28
C ILE A 112 7.81 -10.59 15.62
N THR A 113 8.88 -11.39 15.62
CA THR A 113 9.25 -12.28 16.75
C THR A 113 10.53 -11.86 17.48
N GLU A 114 11.18 -10.80 17.03
CA GLU A 114 12.35 -10.17 17.64
C GLU A 114 12.09 -8.67 17.88
N ASP A 115 12.82 -8.07 18.82
CA ASP A 115 12.80 -6.64 19.03
C ASP A 115 13.50 -5.88 17.89
N ALA A 116 12.75 -5.51 16.86
CA ALA A 116 13.28 -4.82 15.69
C ALA A 116 13.96 -3.47 16.02
N PHE A 117 13.54 -2.79 17.10
CA PHE A 117 14.20 -1.56 17.54
C PHE A 117 15.56 -1.83 18.17
N ALA A 118 15.73 -2.96 18.86
CA ALA A 118 17.01 -3.35 19.43
C ALA A 118 17.97 -3.96 18.38
N ALA A 119 17.42 -4.61 17.34
CA ALA A 119 18.20 -5.13 16.22
C ALA A 119 18.73 -4.02 15.29
N ALA A 120 18.10 -2.84 15.30
CA ALA A 120 18.50 -1.71 14.48
C ALA A 120 19.82 -1.06 14.94
N PRO A 121 20.62 -0.48 14.02
CA PRO A 121 21.72 0.39 14.40
C PRO A 121 21.21 1.63 15.16
N PRO A 122 22.05 2.28 15.99
CA PRO A 122 21.69 3.54 16.62
C PRO A 122 21.28 4.57 15.57
N ALA A 123 20.16 5.26 15.78
CA ALA A 123 19.59 6.15 14.79
C ALA A 123 19.01 7.40 15.42
N ARG A 124 19.11 8.53 14.72
CA ARG A 124 18.47 9.78 15.16
C ARG A 124 16.95 9.68 15.08
N ALA A 125 16.41 9.13 13.98
CA ALA A 125 14.98 8.92 13.81
C ALA A 125 14.66 7.53 13.22
N ILE A 126 13.44 7.05 13.44
CA ILE A 126 12.96 5.76 12.92
C ILE A 126 11.62 5.95 12.22
N LEU A 127 11.53 5.49 10.98
CA LEU A 127 10.29 5.35 10.23
C LEU A 127 9.81 3.90 10.29
N VAL A 128 8.57 3.67 10.69
CA VAL A 128 8.01 2.33 10.85
C VAL A 128 6.77 2.17 9.99
N GLN A 129 6.74 1.21 9.08
CA GLN A 129 5.51 0.84 8.36
C GLN A 129 4.66 -0.08 9.24
N GLU A 130 3.40 0.27 9.46
CA GLU A 130 2.45 -0.47 10.33
C GLU A 130 2.97 -0.67 11.77
N PRO A 131 3.19 0.41 12.53
CA PRO A 131 3.77 0.33 13.88
C PRO A 131 2.97 -0.54 14.85
N GLU A 132 1.66 -0.65 14.69
CA GLU A 132 0.79 -1.52 15.50
C GLU A 132 1.15 -3.00 15.39
N HIS A 133 1.65 -3.42 14.23
CA HIS A 133 1.94 -4.82 13.91
C HIS A 133 3.21 -5.30 14.64
N PHE A 134 4.19 -4.41 14.82
CA PHE A 134 5.35 -4.66 15.69
C PHE A 134 4.94 -4.91 17.16
N GLY A 135 3.74 -4.45 17.55
CA GLY A 135 3.20 -4.60 18.90
C GLY A 135 2.39 -5.87 19.17
N TRP A 136 2.14 -6.72 18.16
CA TRP A 136 1.26 -7.88 18.31
C TRP A 136 1.82 -8.96 19.25
N LEU A 137 3.15 -9.06 19.33
CA LEU A 137 3.84 -9.93 20.28
C LEU A 137 4.59 -9.06 21.30
N PRO A 138 4.72 -9.51 22.56
CA PRO A 138 5.38 -8.76 23.63
C PRO A 138 6.91 -8.85 23.55
N VAL A 139 7.47 -8.75 22.34
CA VAL A 139 8.91 -8.83 22.07
C VAL A 139 9.53 -7.45 21.81
N THR A 140 8.74 -6.51 21.31
CA THR A 140 9.22 -5.20 20.84
C THR A 140 9.37 -4.20 21.98
N SER A 141 10.47 -3.46 21.98
CA SER A 141 10.71 -2.39 22.95
C SER A 141 9.69 -1.27 22.79
N PRO A 142 9.05 -0.80 23.89
CA PRO A 142 8.19 0.38 23.82
C PRO A 142 8.99 1.63 23.51
N ARG A 143 8.35 2.64 22.93
CA ARG A 143 8.95 3.92 22.50
C ARG A 143 9.91 4.53 23.52
N ARG A 144 9.54 4.54 24.80
CA ARG A 144 10.34 5.06 25.93
C ARG A 144 11.70 4.38 26.16
N ARG A 145 11.94 3.21 25.56
CA ARG A 145 13.21 2.46 25.63
C ARG A 145 14.01 2.55 24.33
N VAL A 146 13.45 3.15 23.28
CA VAL A 146 14.10 3.31 21.99
C VAL A 146 14.95 4.57 22.03
N ALA A 147 16.26 4.43 21.83
CA ALA A 147 17.22 5.52 21.79
C ALA A 147 17.21 6.21 20.42
N ALA A 148 16.10 6.86 20.08
CA ALA A 148 15.93 7.71 18.93
C ALA A 148 15.17 8.99 19.35
N ASP A 149 15.49 10.11 18.71
CA ASP A 149 14.84 11.40 18.95
C ASP A 149 13.35 11.32 18.56
N LYS A 150 13.06 10.61 17.46
CA LYS A 150 11.69 10.49 16.93
C LYS A 150 11.41 9.12 16.30
N VAL A 151 10.21 8.59 16.54
CA VAL A 151 9.67 7.41 15.85
C VAL A 151 8.35 7.77 15.17
N VAL A 152 8.33 7.70 13.84
CA VAL A 152 7.16 8.01 13.01
C VAL A 152 6.60 6.71 12.45
N GLY A 153 5.32 6.47 12.66
CA GLY A 153 4.62 5.29 12.15
C GLY A 153 3.71 5.62 10.97
N ILE A 154 3.89 4.97 9.82
CA ILE A 154 2.93 5.06 8.71
C ILE A 154 1.88 3.96 8.89
N VAL A 155 0.62 4.36 8.94
CA VAL A 155 -0.52 3.46 9.15
C VAL A 155 -1.27 3.28 7.83
N MET A 156 -1.49 2.03 7.42
CA MET A 156 -2.02 1.72 6.09
C MET A 156 -3.04 0.60 6.00
N THR A 157 -3.25 -0.18 7.07
CA THR A 157 -4.16 -1.33 7.05
C THR A 157 -5.40 -1.08 7.90
N ASN A 158 -6.58 -1.12 7.27
CA ASN A 158 -7.86 -1.02 7.96
C ASN A 158 -8.34 -2.40 8.45
N TYR A 159 -7.72 -2.91 9.51
CA TYR A 159 -8.07 -4.20 10.12
C TYR A 159 -9.54 -4.27 10.54
N GLY A 160 -10.08 -3.16 11.05
CA GLY A 160 -11.48 -3.10 11.46
C GLY A 160 -12.44 -3.36 10.31
N TYR A 161 -12.17 -2.81 9.13
CA TYR A 161 -12.94 -3.09 7.92
C TYR A 161 -12.86 -4.57 7.53
N TYR A 162 -11.65 -5.16 7.49
CA TYR A 162 -11.46 -6.57 7.13
C TYR A 162 -12.11 -7.57 8.10
N ILE A 163 -12.13 -7.22 9.39
CA ILE A 163 -12.72 -8.07 10.44
C ILE A 163 -14.24 -7.97 10.42
N ARG A 164 -14.79 -6.76 10.23
CA ARG A 164 -16.24 -6.54 10.18
C ARG A 164 -16.82 -7.31 9.00
N ARG A 165 -17.94 -7.98 9.25
CA ARG A 165 -18.72 -8.66 8.22
C ARG A 165 -20.19 -8.28 8.36
N PRO A 166 -20.88 -7.94 7.26
CA PRO A 166 -22.32 -7.71 7.30
C PRO A 166 -23.05 -8.88 7.97
N GLY A 167 -24.00 -8.58 8.86
CA GLY A 167 -24.79 -9.59 9.58
C GLY A 167 -24.06 -10.33 10.72
N ARG A 168 -22.85 -9.90 11.11
CA ARG A 168 -22.06 -10.52 12.20
C ARG A 168 -21.72 -9.51 13.31
N PRO A 169 -22.63 -9.25 14.27
CA PRO A 169 -22.39 -8.27 15.34
C PRO A 169 -21.22 -8.66 16.26
N ASP A 170 -20.99 -9.96 16.45
CA ASP A 170 -19.83 -10.49 17.17
C ASP A 170 -18.50 -10.04 16.55
N ARG A 171 -18.43 -10.01 15.22
CA ARG A 171 -17.26 -9.54 14.47
C ARG A 171 -17.07 -8.03 14.58
N ALA A 172 -18.16 -7.25 14.68
CA ALA A 172 -18.07 -5.82 14.91
C ALA A 172 -17.50 -5.48 16.29
N VAL A 173 -17.95 -6.19 17.33
CA VAL A 173 -17.39 -6.04 18.69
C VAL A 173 -15.92 -6.45 18.72
N PHE A 174 -15.56 -7.57 18.09
CA PHE A 174 -14.17 -8.01 17.99
C PHE A 174 -13.31 -6.99 17.23
N ALA A 175 -13.79 -6.45 16.10
CA ALA A 175 -13.11 -5.41 15.34
C ALA A 175 -12.85 -4.16 16.19
N ALA A 176 -13.84 -3.69 16.95
CA ALA A 176 -13.67 -2.54 17.84
C ALA A 176 -12.62 -2.81 18.94
N GLY A 177 -12.54 -4.04 19.44
CA GLY A 177 -11.48 -4.48 20.36
C GLY A 177 -10.09 -4.46 19.74
N VAL A 178 -9.96 -4.94 18.50
CA VAL A 178 -8.71 -4.92 17.73
C VAL A 178 -8.28 -3.49 17.43
N GLU A 179 -9.18 -2.63 16.95
CA GLU A 179 -8.90 -1.22 16.68
C GLU A 179 -8.42 -0.49 17.93
N ARG A 180 -9.09 -0.70 19.08
CA ARG A 180 -8.66 -0.13 20.36
C ARG A 180 -7.26 -0.59 20.74
N THR A 181 -6.97 -1.89 20.61
CA THR A 181 -5.65 -2.44 20.88
C THR A 181 -4.61 -1.84 19.94
N HIS A 182 -4.86 -1.77 18.64
CA HIS A 182 -3.93 -1.20 17.66
C HIS A 182 -3.62 0.27 17.96
N LYS A 183 -4.62 1.08 18.32
CA LYS A 183 -4.41 2.47 18.76
C LYS A 183 -3.51 2.57 20.00
N GLN A 184 -3.68 1.66 20.96
CA GLN A 184 -2.80 1.59 22.13
C GLN A 184 -1.37 1.18 21.76
N LEU A 185 -1.19 0.27 20.80
CA LEU A 185 0.12 -0.12 20.30
C LEU A 185 0.79 1.04 19.57
N MET A 186 0.09 1.75 18.68
CA MET A 186 0.58 2.96 18.02
C MET A 186 1.11 3.97 19.05
N ARG A 187 0.32 4.32 20.08
CA ARG A 187 0.76 5.20 21.18
C ARG A 187 1.96 4.68 21.95
N ARG A 188 2.06 3.36 22.11
CA ARG A 188 3.14 2.74 22.88
C ARG A 188 4.47 2.73 22.12
N PHE A 189 4.44 2.70 20.78
CA PHE A 189 5.63 2.48 19.95
C PHE A 189 6.05 3.68 19.11
N THR A 190 5.21 4.71 18.95
CA THR A 190 5.48 5.87 18.09
C THR A 190 5.30 7.19 18.83
N ASP A 191 5.97 8.24 18.33
CA ASP A 191 5.71 9.63 18.72
C ASP A 191 4.64 10.26 17.83
N VAL A 192 4.67 9.93 16.54
CA VAL A 192 3.78 10.46 15.50
C VAL A 192 3.28 9.32 14.63
N VAL A 193 2.02 9.38 14.22
CA VAL A 193 1.44 8.50 13.20
C VAL A 193 1.00 9.29 11.97
N VAL A 194 1.22 8.69 10.79
CA VAL A 194 0.80 9.23 9.51
C VAL A 194 -0.10 8.22 8.79
N PRO A 195 -1.41 8.44 8.75
CA PRO A 195 -2.32 7.60 7.97
C PRO A 195 -2.14 7.83 6.47
N LEU A 196 -2.36 6.79 5.67
CA LEU A 196 -2.45 6.94 4.22
C LEU A 196 -3.67 7.74 3.75
N SER A 197 -4.76 7.70 4.52
CA SER A 197 -6.00 8.43 4.19
C SER A 197 -6.95 8.54 5.40
N PRO A 198 -7.99 9.37 5.28
CA PRO A 198 -9.11 9.46 6.23
C PRO A 198 -9.91 8.16 6.43
N ALA A 199 -9.69 7.12 5.62
CA ALA A 199 -10.37 5.82 5.80
C ALA A 199 -9.95 5.07 7.07
N LEU A 200 -8.83 5.45 7.69
CA LEU A 200 -8.35 4.84 8.93
C LEU A 200 -8.99 5.53 10.14
N ASP A 201 -9.64 4.75 11.01
CA ASP A 201 -10.16 5.26 12.27
C ASP A 201 -9.00 5.51 13.25
N LEU A 202 -8.55 6.76 13.32
CA LEU A 202 -7.56 7.24 14.28
C LEU A 202 -8.17 8.05 15.43
N ARG A 203 -9.48 7.95 15.67
CA ARG A 203 -10.12 8.66 16.78
C ARG A 203 -9.45 8.35 18.11
N GLY A 204 -9.13 9.38 18.87
CA GLY A 204 -8.37 9.30 20.10
C GLY A 204 -6.84 9.28 19.89
N LEU A 205 -6.32 9.46 18.68
CA LEU A 205 -4.89 9.65 18.36
C LEU A 205 -4.62 10.99 17.65
N GLU A 206 -5.58 11.91 17.67
CA GLU A 206 -5.51 13.19 16.95
C GLU A 206 -4.30 14.03 17.39
N ASP A 207 -3.90 13.91 18.65
CA ASP A 207 -2.76 14.59 19.26
C ASP A 207 -1.39 14.16 18.72
N MET A 208 -1.33 13.00 18.06
CA MET A 208 -0.11 12.44 17.47
C MET A 208 -0.25 12.17 15.97
N THR A 209 -1.34 12.61 15.33
CA THR A 209 -1.59 12.36 13.91
C THR A 209 -1.12 13.53 13.07
N GLU A 210 -0.26 13.25 12.10
CA GLU A 210 0.20 14.21 11.09
C GLU A 210 -0.32 13.80 9.71
N TRP A 211 -0.88 14.73 8.96
CA TRP A 211 -1.35 14.49 7.59
C TRP A 211 -0.27 14.88 6.59
N ARG A 212 0.36 13.87 5.98
CA ARG A 212 1.43 14.07 4.99
C ARG A 212 1.28 13.07 3.85
N GLN A 213 1.71 13.49 2.67
CA GLN A 213 1.91 12.58 1.55
C GLN A 213 3.12 11.69 1.84
N VAL A 214 2.88 10.39 2.02
CA VAL A 214 3.90 9.39 2.39
C VAL A 214 3.96 8.21 1.40
N THR A 215 3.33 8.37 0.24
CA THR A 215 3.35 7.37 -0.82
C THR A 215 3.56 8.04 -2.16
N GLY A 216 4.36 7.40 -3.02
CA GLY A 216 4.54 7.81 -4.41
C GLY A 216 4.04 6.74 -5.38
N VAL A 217 4.20 7.04 -6.67
CA VAL A 217 3.87 6.16 -7.80
C VAL A 217 5.15 5.86 -8.57
N LEU A 218 5.25 4.64 -9.13
CA LEU A 218 6.40 4.26 -9.95
C LEU A 218 6.54 5.19 -11.17
N ARG A 219 7.77 5.61 -11.47
CA ARG A 219 8.08 6.51 -12.59
C ARG A 219 7.52 6.00 -13.93
N ALA A 220 7.47 4.68 -14.13
CA ALA A 220 6.94 4.07 -15.35
C ALA A 220 5.48 4.48 -15.66
N PHE A 221 4.67 4.81 -14.66
CA PHE A 221 3.32 5.34 -14.88
C PHE A 221 3.34 6.77 -15.46
N ALA A 222 4.28 7.60 -15.04
CA ALA A 222 4.45 8.95 -15.58
C ALA A 222 4.97 8.93 -17.04
N GLU A 223 5.57 7.84 -17.46
CA GLU A 223 6.12 7.63 -18.82
C GLU A 223 5.10 7.04 -19.79
N VAL A 224 3.92 6.63 -19.32
CA VAL A 224 2.89 6.14 -20.25
C VAL A 224 2.46 7.27 -21.19
N PRO A 225 2.32 7.01 -22.50
CA PRO A 225 1.96 8.06 -23.44
C PRO A 225 0.66 8.76 -23.07
N PRO A 226 0.53 10.07 -23.38
CA PRO A 226 -0.71 10.81 -23.17
C PRO A 226 -1.89 10.13 -23.88
N VAL A 227 -3.07 10.29 -23.31
CA VAL A 227 -4.34 9.89 -23.94
C VAL A 227 -4.50 10.69 -25.23
N ALA A 228 -4.59 10.00 -26.37
CA ALA A 228 -4.78 10.59 -27.68
C ALA A 228 -6.26 10.86 -27.97
N GLU A 229 -6.49 11.67 -29.01
CA GLU A 229 -7.84 11.84 -29.56
C GLU A 229 -8.35 10.52 -30.13
N GLY A 230 -9.57 10.13 -29.76
CA GLY A 230 -10.17 8.85 -30.12
C GLY A 230 -9.91 7.70 -29.13
N ASP A 231 -9.00 7.85 -28.17
CA ASP A 231 -8.89 6.89 -27.07
C ASP A 231 -10.10 7.04 -26.12
N ASP A 232 -10.88 5.98 -25.97
CA ASP A 232 -12.09 5.95 -25.13
C ASP A 232 -12.18 4.73 -24.21
N GLY A 233 -11.12 3.91 -24.18
CA GLY A 233 -11.09 2.66 -23.44
C GLY A 233 -11.27 2.84 -21.94
N VAL A 234 -12.07 1.96 -21.34
CA VAL A 234 -12.32 1.90 -19.90
C VAL A 234 -11.69 0.63 -19.34
N TYR A 235 -11.03 0.74 -18.18
CA TYR A 235 -10.48 -0.43 -17.50
C TYR A 235 -10.68 -0.39 -15.99
N PHE A 236 -10.71 -1.59 -15.42
CA PHE A 236 -10.56 -1.86 -14.00
C PHE A 236 -9.22 -2.58 -13.77
N LEU A 237 -8.55 -2.28 -12.67
CA LEU A 237 -7.29 -2.92 -12.26
C LEU A 237 -7.31 -3.11 -10.74
N GLY A 238 -7.33 -4.37 -10.31
CA GLY A 238 -7.33 -4.69 -8.89
C GLY A 238 -7.59 -6.17 -8.62
N ARG A 239 -7.53 -6.56 -7.35
CA ARG A 239 -7.85 -7.93 -6.94
C ARG A 239 -9.32 -8.23 -7.25
N LEU A 240 -9.60 -9.40 -7.82
CA LEU A 240 -10.98 -9.79 -8.17
C LEU A 240 -11.71 -10.38 -6.97
N THR A 241 -12.20 -9.47 -6.12
CA THR A 241 -13.06 -9.76 -4.97
C THR A 241 -14.28 -8.84 -4.97
N TRP A 242 -15.40 -9.31 -4.42
CA TRP A 242 -16.66 -8.53 -4.48
C TRP A 242 -16.60 -7.19 -3.74
N ASP A 243 -15.81 -7.07 -2.68
CA ASP A 243 -15.61 -5.82 -1.93
C ASP A 243 -14.90 -4.72 -2.74
N LYS A 244 -14.28 -5.07 -3.88
CA LYS A 244 -13.68 -4.12 -4.82
C LYS A 244 -14.69 -3.48 -5.78
N GLY A 245 -15.99 -3.69 -5.56
CA GLY A 245 -17.06 -3.03 -6.31
C GLY A 245 -17.30 -3.63 -7.70
N LEU A 246 -16.87 -4.88 -7.96
CA LEU A 246 -17.03 -5.51 -9.27
C LEU A 246 -18.50 -5.69 -9.70
N ARG A 247 -19.45 -5.67 -8.75
CA ARG A 247 -20.88 -5.60 -9.08
C ARG A 247 -21.23 -4.30 -9.80
N ASP A 248 -20.75 -3.17 -9.28
CA ASP A 248 -20.97 -1.87 -9.90
C ASP A 248 -20.29 -1.79 -11.28
N VAL A 249 -19.12 -2.44 -11.45
CA VAL A 249 -18.47 -2.57 -12.77
C VAL A 249 -19.36 -3.32 -13.75
N ILE A 250 -19.89 -4.48 -13.36
CA ILE A 250 -20.78 -5.31 -14.19
C ILE A 250 -22.05 -4.54 -14.55
N ASP A 251 -22.72 -3.99 -13.54
CA ASP A 251 -24.01 -3.33 -13.70
C ASP A 251 -23.89 -2.07 -14.57
N ALA A 252 -22.86 -1.26 -14.35
CA ALA A 252 -22.61 -0.08 -15.17
C ALA A 252 -22.26 -0.45 -16.62
N ALA A 253 -21.37 -1.44 -16.83
CA ALA A 253 -20.97 -1.87 -18.16
C ALA A 253 -22.17 -2.40 -18.97
N ALA A 254 -23.02 -3.24 -18.35
CA ALA A 254 -24.23 -3.77 -18.99
C ALA A 254 -25.26 -2.68 -19.28
N ARG A 255 -25.54 -1.82 -18.30
CA ARG A 255 -26.56 -0.76 -18.42
C ARG A 255 -26.19 0.31 -19.45
N LEU A 256 -24.90 0.59 -19.59
CA LEU A 256 -24.38 1.65 -20.46
C LEU A 256 -23.90 1.14 -21.82
N ASP A 257 -23.84 -0.18 -22.00
CA ASP A 257 -23.20 -0.83 -23.14
C ASP A 257 -21.76 -0.30 -23.38
N VAL A 258 -20.99 -0.22 -22.29
CA VAL A 258 -19.61 0.30 -22.29
C VAL A 258 -18.64 -0.86 -22.07
N PRO A 259 -17.79 -1.20 -23.05
CA PRO A 259 -16.76 -2.20 -22.87
C PRO A 259 -15.78 -1.82 -21.76
N VAL A 260 -15.51 -2.75 -20.83
CA VAL A 260 -14.53 -2.55 -19.76
C VAL A 260 -13.55 -3.72 -19.73
N ASP A 261 -12.27 -3.41 -19.83
CA ASP A 261 -11.19 -4.38 -19.63
C ASP A 261 -10.90 -4.55 -18.14
N VAL A 262 -10.84 -5.79 -17.66
CA VAL A 262 -10.67 -6.12 -16.25
C VAL A 262 -9.34 -6.83 -16.04
N TYR A 263 -8.40 -6.16 -15.38
CA TYR A 263 -7.12 -6.71 -14.97
C TYR A 263 -7.11 -7.11 -13.50
N GLY A 264 -6.42 -8.22 -13.23
CA GLY A 264 -6.21 -8.77 -11.91
C GLY A 264 -6.71 -10.20 -11.77
N GLU A 265 -6.45 -10.74 -10.58
CA GLU A 265 -6.84 -12.08 -10.18
C GLU A 265 -7.40 -12.04 -8.76
N GLY A 266 -8.20 -13.03 -8.38
CA GLY A 266 -8.75 -13.08 -7.05
C GLY A 266 -9.63 -14.31 -6.81
N PRO A 267 -9.93 -14.59 -5.54
CA PRO A 267 -10.69 -15.78 -5.15
C PRO A 267 -12.11 -15.79 -5.74
N ASP A 268 -12.70 -14.63 -6.03
CA ASP A 268 -14.07 -14.52 -6.55
C ASP A 268 -14.13 -14.47 -8.09
N GLN A 269 -12.98 -14.56 -8.78
CA GLN A 269 -12.89 -14.38 -10.24
C GLN A 269 -13.88 -15.24 -11.04
N ALA A 270 -14.05 -16.52 -10.66
CA ALA A 270 -14.98 -17.42 -11.34
C ALA A 270 -16.44 -16.94 -11.22
N ALA A 271 -16.84 -16.52 -10.02
CA ALA A 271 -18.18 -16.00 -9.75
C ALA A 271 -18.42 -14.65 -10.44
N ILE A 272 -17.42 -13.76 -10.45
CA ILE A 272 -17.49 -12.46 -11.13
C ILE A 272 -17.67 -12.64 -12.63
N ARG A 273 -16.92 -13.56 -13.25
CA ARG A 273 -17.06 -13.89 -14.69
C ARG A 273 -18.44 -14.44 -15.03
N ALA A 274 -18.99 -15.31 -14.18
CA ALA A 274 -20.32 -15.86 -14.37
C ALA A 274 -21.40 -14.77 -14.29
N ALA A 275 -21.34 -13.89 -13.29
CA ALA A 275 -22.27 -12.77 -13.13
C ALA A 275 -22.19 -11.78 -14.31
N ALA A 276 -20.99 -11.48 -14.82
CA ALA A 276 -20.82 -10.63 -15.98
C ALA A 276 -21.48 -11.23 -17.24
N ALA A 277 -21.32 -12.53 -17.45
CA ALA A 277 -21.95 -13.25 -18.57
C ALA A 277 -23.47 -13.29 -18.44
N GLU A 278 -24.00 -13.54 -17.24
CA GLU A 278 -25.44 -13.53 -16.96
C GLU A 278 -26.07 -12.16 -17.21
N ALA A 279 -25.38 -11.08 -16.82
CA ALA A 279 -25.81 -9.71 -17.06
C ALA A 279 -25.65 -9.24 -18.51
N GLY A 280 -25.00 -10.03 -19.38
CA GLY A 280 -24.65 -9.59 -20.73
C GLY A 280 -23.68 -8.40 -20.75
N ALA A 281 -22.90 -8.21 -19.69
CA ALA A 281 -21.99 -7.08 -19.56
C ALA A 281 -20.79 -7.24 -20.51
N PRO A 282 -20.40 -6.20 -21.27
CA PRO A 282 -19.27 -6.24 -22.19
C PRO A 282 -17.91 -6.15 -21.46
N LEU A 283 -17.63 -7.12 -20.57
CA LEU A 283 -16.38 -7.20 -19.81
C LEU A 283 -15.39 -8.17 -20.46
N ARG A 284 -14.13 -7.74 -20.59
CA ARG A 284 -13.02 -8.61 -21.04
C ARG A 284 -12.00 -8.76 -19.92
N PHE A 285 -11.88 -9.97 -19.40
CA PHE A 285 -10.97 -10.27 -18.29
C PHE A 285 -9.59 -10.70 -18.81
N LEU A 286 -8.56 -9.93 -18.47
CA LEU A 286 -7.21 -10.04 -19.04
C LEU A 286 -6.18 -10.66 -18.09
N GLY A 287 -6.57 -10.98 -16.86
CA GLY A 287 -5.69 -11.60 -15.86
C GLY A 287 -4.76 -10.60 -15.16
N GLY A 288 -3.84 -11.10 -14.33
CA GLY A 288 -2.87 -10.26 -13.62
C GLY A 288 -1.78 -9.71 -14.53
N THR A 289 -1.29 -8.51 -14.23
CA THR A 289 -0.12 -7.91 -14.90
C THR A 289 0.87 -7.39 -13.86
N ALA A 290 2.16 -7.66 -14.09
CA ALA A 290 3.25 -7.13 -13.26
C ALA A 290 3.73 -5.75 -13.74
N SER A 291 3.34 -5.33 -14.95
CA SER A 291 3.75 -4.09 -15.60
C SER A 291 2.52 -3.39 -16.21
N PRO A 292 1.54 -2.95 -15.41
CA PRO A 292 0.31 -2.33 -15.93
C PRO A 292 0.57 -1.12 -16.83
N TRP A 293 1.62 -0.33 -16.57
CA TRP A 293 1.99 0.83 -17.39
C TRP A 293 2.22 0.49 -18.88
N GLU A 294 2.70 -0.71 -19.20
CA GLU A 294 2.98 -1.13 -20.60
C GLU A 294 1.69 -1.34 -21.40
N VAL A 295 0.60 -1.71 -20.74
CA VAL A 295 -0.69 -2.03 -21.38
C VAL A 295 -1.70 -0.90 -21.28
N MET A 296 -1.37 0.21 -20.60
CA MET A 296 -2.33 1.26 -20.31
C MET A 296 -2.60 2.24 -21.47
N ARG A 297 -1.80 2.20 -22.55
CA ARG A 297 -1.92 3.12 -23.69
C ARG A 297 -3.35 3.28 -24.26
N PRO A 298 -4.16 2.23 -24.47
CA PRO A 298 -5.47 2.39 -25.10
C PRO A 298 -6.54 2.94 -24.14
N TYR A 299 -6.23 3.09 -22.85
CA TYR A 299 -7.24 3.46 -21.86
C TYR A 299 -7.26 4.95 -21.56
N ARG A 300 -8.48 5.50 -21.59
CA ARG A 300 -8.78 6.86 -21.14
C ARG A 300 -9.26 6.90 -19.70
N VAL A 301 -10.06 5.91 -19.30
CA VAL A 301 -10.77 5.94 -18.01
C VAL A 301 -10.40 4.72 -17.17
N PHE A 302 -9.91 4.99 -15.96
CA PHE A 302 -9.82 4.01 -14.90
C PHE A 302 -11.11 4.06 -14.06
N PHE A 303 -11.85 2.95 -14.03
CA PHE A 303 -13.07 2.85 -13.25
C PHE A 303 -12.82 2.06 -11.97
N ASN A 304 -12.92 2.74 -10.82
CA ASN A 304 -12.72 2.13 -9.52
C ASN A 304 -13.91 2.43 -8.58
N PRO A 305 -14.88 1.51 -8.50
CA PRO A 305 -16.03 1.65 -7.61
C PRO A 305 -15.78 1.17 -6.17
N SER A 306 -14.54 0.84 -5.78
CA SER A 306 -14.29 0.26 -4.46
C SER A 306 -14.52 1.25 -3.31
N LEU A 307 -15.19 0.75 -2.26
CA LEU A 307 -15.34 1.42 -0.96
C LEU A 307 -14.47 0.77 0.14
N SER A 308 -13.70 -0.27 -0.20
CA SER A 308 -12.92 -1.06 0.77
C SER A 308 -11.47 -0.61 0.92
N GLU A 309 -11.03 0.36 0.11
CA GLU A 309 -9.65 0.82 0.10
C GLU A 309 -9.31 1.66 1.35
N VAL A 310 -8.02 1.67 1.70
CA VAL A 310 -7.49 2.72 2.59
C VAL A 310 -7.05 3.89 1.72
N LEU A 311 -6.02 3.70 0.92
CA LEU A 311 -5.68 4.58 -0.20
C LEU A 311 -5.54 3.68 -1.42
N CYS A 312 -6.28 3.96 -2.48
CA CYS A 312 -6.21 3.16 -3.69
C CYS A 312 -4.97 3.55 -4.51
N SER A 313 -3.90 2.76 -4.43
CA SER A 313 -2.68 3.04 -5.19
C SER A 313 -2.93 3.05 -6.70
N THR A 314 -3.82 2.19 -7.20
CA THR A 314 -4.16 2.13 -8.63
C THR A 314 -4.89 3.38 -9.11
N THR A 315 -5.62 4.09 -8.24
CA THR A 315 -6.15 5.43 -8.54
C THR A 315 -5.03 6.44 -8.72
N ALA A 316 -4.05 6.48 -7.80
CA ALA A 316 -2.90 7.38 -7.91
C ALA A 316 -2.08 7.10 -9.19
N GLU A 317 -1.85 5.81 -9.48
CA GLU A 317 -1.17 5.33 -10.69
C GLU A 317 -1.88 5.79 -11.98
N ALA A 318 -3.21 5.64 -12.04
CA ALA A 318 -4.02 6.10 -13.17
C ALA A 318 -3.92 7.63 -13.35
N LEU A 319 -4.00 8.40 -12.26
CA LEU A 319 -3.90 9.86 -12.30
C LEU A 319 -2.52 10.36 -12.73
N VAL A 320 -1.44 9.79 -12.18
CA VAL A 320 -0.06 10.11 -12.57
C VAL A 320 0.19 9.85 -14.05
N ALA A 321 -0.49 8.84 -14.56
CA ALA A 321 -0.39 8.48 -15.95
C ALA A 321 -1.34 9.33 -16.84
N GLY A 322 -2.22 10.14 -16.26
CA GLY A 322 -3.08 11.08 -17.01
C GLY A 322 -4.38 10.47 -17.52
N ARG A 323 -4.91 9.48 -16.81
CA ARG A 323 -6.23 8.89 -17.08
C ARG A 323 -7.27 9.66 -16.30
N HIS A 324 -8.49 9.69 -16.82
CA HIS A 324 -9.65 10.00 -16.00
C HIS A 324 -9.88 8.88 -14.99
N VAL A 325 -10.31 9.23 -13.78
CA VAL A 325 -10.72 8.25 -12.77
C VAL A 325 -12.16 8.49 -12.37
N VAL A 326 -12.95 7.42 -12.29
CA VAL A 326 -14.34 7.48 -11.81
C VAL A 326 -14.40 6.76 -10.46
N LEU A 327 -14.71 7.51 -9.40
CA LEU A 327 -14.55 7.08 -8.01
C LEU A 327 -15.80 7.38 -7.18
N PRO A 328 -16.17 6.50 -6.24
CA PRO A 328 -17.20 6.83 -5.26
C PRO A 328 -16.64 7.87 -4.27
N ARG A 329 -17.52 8.73 -3.77
CA ARG A 329 -17.20 9.65 -2.68
C ARG A 329 -17.11 8.86 -1.36
N CYS A 330 -15.90 8.63 -0.88
CA CYS A 330 -15.63 7.98 0.40
C CYS A 330 -14.29 8.45 1.00
N PRO A 331 -14.08 8.27 2.32
CA PRO A 331 -12.86 8.73 3.00
C PRO A 331 -11.54 8.25 2.36
N ALA A 332 -11.56 7.08 1.71
CA ALA A 332 -10.38 6.52 1.03
C ALA A 332 -9.97 7.30 -0.21
N ASN A 333 -10.92 7.97 -0.87
CA ASN A 333 -10.71 8.71 -2.10
C ASN A 333 -10.53 10.22 -1.88
N GLU A 334 -10.76 10.73 -0.66
CA GLU A 334 -10.56 12.13 -0.29
C GLU A 334 -9.21 12.72 -0.74
N PRO A 335 -8.07 11.99 -0.64
CA PRO A 335 -6.77 12.50 -1.11
C PRO A 335 -6.68 12.82 -2.62
N PHE A 336 -7.67 12.41 -3.40
CA PHE A 336 -7.73 12.64 -4.85
C PHE A 336 -8.73 13.73 -5.25
N TYR A 337 -9.62 14.19 -4.37
CA TYR A 337 -10.78 15.01 -4.77
C TYR A 337 -10.44 16.33 -5.45
N ASP A 338 -9.28 16.90 -5.13
CA ASP A 338 -8.79 18.16 -5.69
C ASP A 338 -7.93 17.99 -6.95
N LEU A 339 -7.68 16.75 -7.38
CA LEU A 339 -6.88 16.48 -8.57
C LEU A 339 -7.72 16.59 -9.85
N PRO A 340 -7.14 17.11 -10.95
CA PRO A 340 -7.78 17.08 -12.26
C PRO A 340 -8.12 15.66 -12.70
N ASN A 341 -9.06 15.54 -13.65
CA ASN A 341 -9.51 14.27 -14.22
C ASN A 341 -10.20 13.29 -13.23
N VAL A 342 -10.56 13.75 -12.03
CA VAL A 342 -11.29 12.96 -11.03
C VAL A 342 -12.79 13.23 -11.13
N HIS A 343 -13.57 12.15 -11.31
CA HIS A 343 -15.02 12.20 -11.42
C HIS A 343 -15.64 11.44 -10.24
N LEU A 344 -16.30 12.18 -9.34
CA LEU A 344 -16.85 11.64 -8.10
C LEU A 344 -18.35 11.36 -8.23
N TYR A 345 -18.83 10.31 -7.56
CA TYR A 345 -20.25 9.99 -7.49
C TYR A 345 -20.66 9.49 -6.10
N ASP A 346 -21.92 9.69 -5.75
CA ASP A 346 -22.55 9.17 -4.52
C ASP A 346 -23.63 8.13 -4.84
N THR A 347 -24.22 8.18 -6.04
CA THR A 347 -25.31 7.28 -6.49
C THR A 347 -24.98 6.54 -7.80
N PRO A 348 -25.67 5.42 -8.11
CA PRO A 348 -25.50 4.73 -9.39
C PRO A 348 -25.82 5.60 -10.62
N ALA A 349 -26.75 6.55 -10.49
CA ALA A 349 -27.09 7.46 -11.59
C ALA A 349 -25.96 8.48 -11.86
N GLU A 350 -25.35 8.99 -10.80
CA GLU A 350 -24.18 9.87 -10.90
C GLU A 350 -22.95 9.12 -11.39
N MET A 351 -22.77 7.86 -10.97
CA MET A 351 -21.72 6.97 -11.48
C MET A 351 -21.80 6.83 -13.00
N ASP A 352 -22.99 6.58 -13.53
CA ASP A 352 -23.22 6.49 -14.97
C ASP A 352 -22.93 7.81 -15.69
N ALA A 353 -23.35 8.94 -15.11
CA ALA A 353 -23.09 10.26 -15.66
C ALA A 353 -21.58 10.57 -15.68
N ALA A 354 -20.87 10.28 -14.58
CA ALA A 354 -19.44 10.42 -14.44
C ALA A 354 -18.69 9.55 -15.47
N LEU A 355 -19.09 8.29 -15.64
CA LEU A 355 -18.44 7.39 -16.60
C LEU A 355 -18.63 7.84 -18.05
N ARG A 356 -19.84 8.28 -18.43
CA ARG A 356 -20.08 8.86 -19.77
C ARG A 356 -19.27 10.15 -19.98
N HIS A 357 -19.22 11.00 -18.96
CA HIS A 357 -18.48 12.26 -19.04
C HIS A 357 -16.97 12.02 -19.18
N ALA A 358 -16.37 11.19 -18.32
CA ALA A 358 -14.95 10.84 -18.35
C ALA A 358 -14.48 10.29 -19.71
N ARG A 359 -15.35 9.58 -20.43
CA ARG A 359 -15.06 9.07 -21.78
C ARG A 359 -14.89 10.14 -22.86
N THR A 360 -15.43 11.34 -22.65
CA THR A 360 -15.47 12.42 -23.65
C THR A 360 -14.85 13.73 -23.18
N ALA A 361 -14.71 13.94 -21.87
CA ALA A 361 -14.13 15.14 -21.26
C ALA A 361 -12.67 15.32 -21.69
N ALA A 362 -12.25 16.56 -21.95
CA ALA A 362 -10.85 16.87 -22.21
C ALA A 362 -9.94 16.35 -21.09
N VAL A 363 -8.78 15.80 -21.44
CA VAL A 363 -7.81 15.32 -20.46
C VAL A 363 -6.92 16.46 -20.05
N GLU A 364 -6.93 16.80 -18.77
CA GLU A 364 -5.99 17.77 -18.21
C GLU A 364 -4.61 17.13 -18.01
N PRO A 365 -3.50 17.85 -18.24
CA PRO A 365 -2.16 17.33 -17.99
C PRO A 365 -1.99 16.88 -16.53
N PRO A 366 -1.42 15.68 -16.27
CA PRO A 366 -1.28 15.12 -14.92
C PRO A 366 -0.17 15.77 -14.09
N THR A 367 0.14 17.05 -14.30
CA THR A 367 1.26 17.76 -13.65
C THR A 367 1.11 17.77 -12.13
N VAL A 368 -0.09 18.05 -11.62
CA VAL A 368 -0.36 18.08 -10.17
C VAL A 368 -0.25 16.69 -9.55
N ALA A 369 -0.83 15.67 -10.20
CA ALA A 369 -0.75 14.29 -9.74
C ALA A 369 0.70 13.77 -9.74
N ARG A 370 1.47 14.05 -10.80
CA ARG A 370 2.90 13.68 -10.90
C ARG A 370 3.72 14.34 -9.81
N ALA A 371 3.51 15.63 -9.52
CA ALA A 371 4.23 16.31 -8.45
C ALA A 371 3.85 15.77 -7.05
N ARG A 372 2.56 15.47 -6.82
CA ARG A 372 2.07 14.95 -5.53
C ARG A 372 2.61 13.55 -5.23
N PHE A 373 2.61 12.66 -6.22
CA PHE A 373 3.02 11.26 -6.05
C PHE A 373 4.45 10.99 -6.52
N ASP A 374 5.29 12.02 -6.62
CA ASP A 374 6.72 11.86 -6.90
C ASP A 374 7.46 11.35 -5.66
N TRP A 375 8.19 10.24 -5.82
CA TRP A 375 8.88 9.60 -4.69
C TRP A 375 9.98 10.44 -4.07
N GLU A 376 10.64 11.31 -4.84
CA GLU A 376 11.66 12.22 -4.31
C GLU A 376 11.01 13.28 -3.42
N ALA A 377 9.92 13.89 -3.87
CA ALA A 377 9.12 14.83 -3.07
C ALA A 377 8.54 14.18 -1.80
N VAL A 378 8.02 12.95 -1.91
CA VAL A 378 7.54 12.15 -0.78
C VAL A 378 8.66 11.92 0.24
N CYS A 379 9.84 11.50 -0.20
CA CYS A 379 10.96 11.24 0.70
C CYS A 379 11.45 12.52 1.39
N ARG A 380 11.43 13.68 0.70
CA ARG A 380 11.75 14.97 1.33
C ARG A 380 10.76 15.31 2.45
N SER A 381 9.45 15.19 2.17
CA SER A 381 8.40 15.40 3.18
C SER A 381 8.54 14.46 4.39
N VAL A 382 8.89 13.19 4.15
CA VAL A 382 9.14 12.22 5.22
C VAL A 382 10.41 12.54 6.01
N ALA A 383 11.49 12.97 5.35
CA ALA A 383 12.73 13.39 6.01
C ALA A 383 12.50 14.61 6.91
N ASP A 384 11.76 15.61 6.42
CA ASP A 384 11.38 16.80 7.19
C ASP A 384 10.62 16.39 8.46
N LEU A 385 9.64 15.49 8.34
CA LEU A 385 8.88 15.00 9.50
C LEU A 385 9.76 14.26 10.52
N LEU A 386 10.69 13.43 10.05
CA LEU A 386 11.59 12.64 10.90
C LEU A 386 12.62 13.51 11.63
N LEU A 387 13.16 14.54 10.95
CA LEU A 387 14.33 15.29 11.38
C LEU A 387 14.04 16.72 11.86
N SER A 388 12.77 17.16 11.83
CA SER A 388 12.33 18.45 12.40
C SER A 388 12.42 18.49 13.92
#